data_AF-A0A6S7KEK7-F1
#
_entry.id   AF-A0A6S7KEK7-F1
#
_cell.length_a   1.000
_cell.length_b   1.000
_cell.length_c   1.000
_cell.angle_alpha   90.00
_cell.angle_beta   90.00
_cell.angle_gamma   90.00
#
_symmetry.space_group_name_H-M   'P 1'
#
loop_
_entity.id
_entity.type
_entity.pdbx_description
1 polymer ?
#
loop_
_entity_poly.entity_id
_entity_poly.type
_entity_poly.pdbx_seq_one_letter_code
_entity_poly.pdbx_strand_id
1 'polypeptide(L)'
;ERSIEDLKDRYYDSITRLLKGRSPAGTEPENLPTSYDAEHEKTRKKQLLQLFNRTPEQIQEEEYLLAELKKIEIRKKERERRQQDLQKLITAAESTTEARNQEKGRPSNQNKKKQTKKKEAVVEKPAKIEGAGIKFPENKAAGVSLRSSRLKMPNSVGTKKSKAVEMLLDELRVELIPMPTEEICKKFNELRNDIILLYDLKQASTNCEFELQSLRHRYETLVPGKDIAETVPSSIAALSGITPSTTGSATPLIDNVIAPLAAANARKRRSVPQFMDQNPLKKKKT
;
A
#
# COMPACT_ATOMS: atom_id res chain seq x y z
N GLU A 1 20.72 40.45 -34.13
CA GLU A 1 19.57 39.98 -34.92
C GLU A 1 18.48 39.44 -33.99
N ARG A 2 17.20 39.55 -34.33
CA ARG A 2 16.11 38.98 -33.51
C ARG A 2 15.89 37.51 -33.89
N SER A 3 15.74 36.61 -32.91
CA SER A 3 15.51 35.20 -33.21
C SER A 3 14.12 34.97 -33.80
N ILE A 4 13.92 33.85 -34.49
CA ILE A 4 12.61 33.48 -35.05
C ILE A 4 11.58 33.27 -33.93
N GLU A 5 12.01 32.79 -32.77
CA GLU A 5 11.20 32.63 -31.57
C GLU A 5 10.76 34.00 -31.03
N ASP A 6 11.65 34.99 -30.97
CA ASP A 6 11.30 36.38 -30.57
C ASP A 6 10.38 37.10 -31.57
N LEU A 7 10.41 36.68 -32.84
CA LEU A 7 9.49 37.16 -33.88
C LEU A 7 8.10 36.55 -33.71
N LYS A 8 8.04 35.25 -33.44
CA LYS A 8 6.79 34.52 -33.18
C LYS A 8 6.12 35.02 -31.91
N ASP A 9 6.86 35.22 -30.83
CA ASP A 9 6.35 35.75 -29.56
C ASP A 9 5.60 37.06 -29.75
N ARG A 10 6.26 38.04 -30.39
CA ARG A 10 5.64 39.33 -30.71
C ARG A 10 4.44 39.23 -31.65
N TYR A 11 4.48 38.28 -32.59
CA TYR A 11 3.35 38.02 -33.49
C TYR A 11 2.13 37.51 -32.72
N TYR A 12 2.30 36.48 -31.88
CA TYR A 12 1.23 35.94 -31.05
C TYR A 12 0.72 36.96 -30.04
N ASP A 13 1.59 37.78 -29.45
CA ASP A 13 1.22 38.90 -28.59
C ASP A 13 0.35 39.94 -29.33
N SER A 14 0.76 40.32 -30.55
CA SER A 14 0.02 41.29 -31.34
C SER A 14 -1.37 40.79 -31.72
N ILE A 15 -1.48 39.52 -32.11
CA ILE A 15 -2.75 38.88 -32.44
C ILE A 15 -3.65 38.79 -31.22
N THR A 16 -3.10 38.39 -30.08
CA THR A 16 -3.81 38.30 -28.80
C THR A 16 -4.39 39.67 -28.41
N ARG A 17 -3.60 40.75 -28.54
CA ARG A 17 -4.05 42.12 -28.27
C ARG A 17 -5.14 42.58 -29.24
N LEU A 18 -5.00 42.29 -30.53
CA LEU A 18 -5.98 42.66 -31.55
C LEU A 18 -7.32 41.94 -31.36
N LEU A 19 -7.29 40.63 -31.07
CA LEU A 19 -8.49 39.84 -30.82
C LEU A 19 -9.23 40.33 -29.58
N LYS A 20 -8.51 40.58 -28.48
CA LYS A 20 -9.10 41.13 -27.24
C LYS A 20 -9.71 42.51 -27.45
N GLY A 21 -9.08 43.37 -28.27
CA GLY A 21 -9.62 44.70 -28.60
C GLY A 21 -10.82 44.69 -29.55
N ARG A 22 -11.02 43.62 -30.32
CA ARG A 22 -12.17 43.45 -31.24
C ARG A 22 -13.38 42.79 -30.57
N SER A 23 -13.18 42.05 -29.49
CA SER A 23 -14.28 41.45 -28.73
C SER A 23 -15.06 42.51 -27.94
N PRO A 24 -16.41 42.40 -27.84
CA PRO A 24 -17.18 43.27 -26.98
C PRO A 24 -16.80 43.08 -25.51
N ALA A 25 -16.95 44.15 -24.72
CA ALA A 25 -16.54 44.15 -23.31
C ALA A 25 -17.31 43.07 -22.52
N GLY A 26 -16.56 42.14 -21.92
CA GLY A 26 -17.12 41.05 -21.11
C GLY A 26 -17.26 39.69 -21.81
N THR A 27 -16.94 39.60 -23.12
CA THR A 27 -16.88 38.30 -23.84
C THR A 27 -15.44 37.94 -24.19
N GLU A 28 -15.02 36.73 -23.86
CA GLU A 28 -13.73 36.19 -24.30
C GLU A 28 -13.76 35.91 -25.81
N PRO A 29 -12.71 36.27 -26.57
CA PRO A 29 -12.62 35.95 -28.00
C PRO A 29 -12.63 34.43 -28.25
N GLU A 30 -13.58 33.97 -29.07
CA GLU A 30 -13.75 32.54 -29.43
C GLU A 30 -12.50 31.93 -30.10
N ASN A 31 -11.70 32.75 -30.79
CA ASN A 31 -10.54 32.31 -31.58
C ASN A 31 -9.19 32.76 -30.99
N LEU A 32 -9.06 32.83 -29.65
CA LEU A 32 -7.80 33.22 -29.03
C LEU A 32 -6.73 32.13 -29.25
N PRO A 33 -5.60 32.42 -29.92
CA PRO A 33 -4.52 31.46 -30.05
C PRO A 33 -3.90 31.13 -28.68
N THR A 34 -3.43 29.90 -28.52
CA THR A 34 -2.63 29.50 -27.37
C THR A 34 -1.41 30.43 -27.23
N SER A 35 -1.08 30.82 -26.00
CA SER A 35 0.11 31.64 -25.71
C SER A 35 1.37 30.95 -26.22
N TYR A 36 2.16 31.67 -27.01
CA TYR A 36 3.47 31.21 -27.46
C TYR A 36 4.51 31.53 -26.39
N ASP A 37 5.21 30.51 -25.88
CA ASP A 37 6.31 30.70 -24.93
C ASP A 37 7.65 30.60 -25.67
N ALA A 38 8.27 31.76 -25.90
CA ALA A 38 9.52 31.86 -26.63
C ALA A 38 10.68 31.11 -25.93
N GLU A 39 10.75 31.17 -24.60
CA GLU A 39 11.84 30.54 -23.83
C GLU A 39 11.68 29.02 -23.80
N HIS A 40 10.44 28.55 -23.71
CA HIS A 40 10.13 27.13 -23.87
C HIS A 40 10.57 26.60 -25.24
N GLU A 41 10.20 27.29 -26.32
CA GLU A 41 10.53 26.85 -27.68
C GLU A 41 12.05 26.91 -27.96
N LYS A 42 12.77 27.90 -27.44
CA LYS A 42 14.23 27.96 -27.49
C LYS A 42 14.85 26.77 -26.75
N THR A 43 14.38 26.47 -25.55
CA THR A 43 14.86 25.35 -24.74
C THR A 43 14.59 24.01 -25.44
N ARG A 44 13.37 23.83 -25.95
CA ARG A 44 12.97 22.65 -26.72
C ARG A 44 13.85 22.44 -27.95
N LYS A 45 14.09 23.51 -28.73
CA LYS A 45 14.98 23.48 -29.91
C LYS A 45 16.40 23.11 -29.52
N LYS A 46 16.93 23.68 -28.43
CA LYS A 46 18.27 23.36 -27.92
C LYS A 46 18.40 21.89 -27.52
N GLN A 47 17.41 21.34 -26.82
CA GLN A 47 17.39 19.93 -26.44
C GLN A 47 17.34 19.01 -27.67
N LEU A 48 16.50 19.33 -28.66
CA LEU A 48 16.43 18.57 -29.91
C LEU A 48 17.76 18.62 -30.67
N LEU A 49 18.39 19.78 -30.74
CA LEU A 49 19.69 19.93 -31.38
C LEU A 49 20.77 19.11 -30.67
N GLN A 50 20.75 19.07 -29.33
CA GLN A 50 21.67 18.27 -28.54
C GLN A 50 21.46 16.76 -28.78
N LEU A 51 20.21 16.30 -28.89
CA LEU A 51 19.90 14.91 -29.23
C LEU A 51 20.32 14.57 -30.67
N PHE A 52 20.09 15.48 -31.60
CA PHE A 52 20.43 15.30 -33.01
C PHE A 52 21.95 15.25 -33.23
N ASN A 53 22.71 16.10 -32.54
CA ASN A 53 24.16 16.16 -32.63
C ASN A 53 24.88 15.15 -31.72
N ARG A 54 24.15 14.19 -31.15
CA ARG A 54 24.73 13.18 -30.27
C ARG A 54 25.64 12.25 -31.07
N THR A 55 26.87 12.07 -30.61
CA THR A 55 27.82 11.18 -31.29
C THR A 55 27.56 9.71 -30.90
N PRO A 56 27.90 8.74 -31.77
CA PRO A 56 27.77 7.33 -31.44
C PRO A 56 28.59 6.92 -30.20
N GLU A 57 29.73 7.55 -29.95
CA GLU A 57 30.52 7.30 -28.72
C GLU A 57 29.77 7.73 -27.46
N GLN A 58 29.11 8.90 -27.50
CA GLN A 58 28.28 9.37 -26.39
C GLN A 58 27.08 8.45 -26.12
N ILE A 59 26.53 7.82 -27.16
CA ILE A 59 25.47 6.81 -27.02
C ILE A 59 26.01 5.58 -26.29
N GLN A 60 27.12 5.03 -26.76
CA GLN A 60 27.74 3.85 -26.17
C GLN A 60 28.17 4.08 -24.71
N GLU A 61 28.71 5.26 -24.40
CA GLU A 61 29.10 5.63 -23.05
C GLU A 61 27.88 5.70 -22.11
N GLU A 62 26.78 6.35 -22.51
CA GLU A 62 25.56 6.38 -21.69
C GLU A 62 25.01 4.97 -21.47
N GLU A 63 24.96 4.13 -22.50
CA GLU A 63 24.52 2.75 -22.38
C GLU A 63 25.39 1.95 -21.40
N TYR A 64 26.71 2.13 -21.46
CA TYR A 64 27.65 1.51 -20.53
C TYR A 64 27.41 1.99 -19.08
N LEU A 65 27.28 3.30 -18.88
CA LEU A 65 27.01 3.89 -17.57
C LEU A 65 25.68 3.40 -16.99
N LEU A 66 24.62 3.34 -17.80
CA LEU A 66 23.32 2.78 -17.40
C LEU A 66 23.41 1.31 -17.02
N ALA A 67 24.19 0.52 -17.76
CA ALA A 67 24.42 -0.88 -17.43
C ALA A 67 25.18 -1.03 -16.10
N GLU A 68 26.21 -0.21 -15.87
CA GLU A 68 26.99 -0.26 -14.63
C GLU A 68 26.18 0.22 -13.42
N LEU A 69 25.36 1.27 -13.59
CA LEU A 69 24.41 1.73 -12.58
C LEU A 69 23.47 0.60 -12.14
N LYS A 70 22.86 -0.11 -13.10
CA LYS A 70 22.00 -1.27 -12.80
C LYS A 70 22.76 -2.36 -12.03
N LYS A 71 24.01 -2.65 -12.39
CA LYS A 71 24.83 -3.62 -11.64
C LYS A 71 25.07 -3.15 -10.20
N ILE A 72 25.35 -1.87 -10.00
CA ILE A 72 25.55 -1.29 -8.66
C ILE A 72 24.27 -1.39 -7.84
N GLU A 73 23.11 -1.08 -8.42
CA GLU A 73 21.81 -1.19 -7.75
C GLU A 73 21.51 -2.63 -7.31
N ILE A 74 21.75 -3.61 -8.19
CA ILE A 74 21.56 -5.03 -7.87
C ILE A 74 22.48 -5.44 -6.71
N ARG A 75 23.78 -5.11 -6.79
CA ARG A 75 24.75 -5.40 -5.72
C ARG A 75 24.37 -4.71 -4.40
N LYS A 76 23.85 -3.48 -4.46
CA LYS A 76 23.38 -2.74 -3.29
C LYS A 76 22.20 -3.44 -2.63
N LYS A 77 21.19 -3.84 -3.41
CA LYS A 77 20.02 -4.59 -2.93
C LYS A 77 20.41 -5.95 -2.34
N GLU A 78 21.36 -6.63 -2.96
CA GLU A 78 21.87 -7.91 -2.46
C GLU A 78 22.59 -7.74 -1.12
N ARG A 79 23.46 -6.73 -0.99
CA ARG A 79 24.12 -6.39 0.29
C ARG A 79 23.11 -6.03 1.38
N GLU A 80 22.10 -5.24 1.05
CA GLU A 80 21.04 -4.88 1.99
C GLU A 80 20.26 -6.10 2.47
N ARG A 81 19.91 -7.03 1.55
CA ARG A 81 19.25 -8.29 1.92
C ARG A 81 20.12 -9.16 2.83
N ARG A 82 21.41 -9.33 2.49
CA ARG A 82 22.37 -10.07 3.33
C ARG A 82 22.50 -9.44 4.73
N GLN A 83 22.54 -8.11 4.80
CA GLN A 83 22.62 -7.39 6.07
C GLN A 83 21.35 -7.58 6.90
N GLN A 84 20.16 -7.52 6.29
CA GLN A 84 18.90 -7.79 6.97
C GLN A 84 18.82 -9.22 7.49
N ASP A 85 19.24 -10.21 6.69
CA ASP A 85 19.22 -11.61 7.09
C ASP A 85 20.22 -11.89 8.22
N LEU A 86 21.41 -11.28 8.17
CA LEU A 86 22.38 -11.33 9.26
C LEU A 86 21.84 -10.69 10.54
N GLN A 87 21.18 -9.53 10.44
CA GLN A 87 20.58 -8.85 11.59
C GLN A 87 19.47 -9.69 12.22
N LYS A 88 18.64 -10.38 11.42
CA LYS A 88 17.63 -11.32 11.92
C LYS A 88 18.27 -12.49 12.67
N LEU A 89 19.36 -13.05 12.16
CA LEU A 89 20.10 -14.13 12.84
C LEU A 89 20.69 -13.67 14.17
N ILE A 90 21.28 -12.47 14.23
CA ILE A 90 21.78 -11.87 15.47
C ILE A 90 20.65 -11.70 16.48
N THR A 91 19.53 -11.10 16.05
CA THR A 91 18.35 -10.87 16.92
C THR A 91 17.79 -12.19 17.47
N ALA A 92 17.71 -13.24 16.64
CA ALA A 92 17.25 -14.55 17.06
C ALA A 92 18.23 -15.24 18.02
N ALA A 93 19.54 -15.05 17.83
CA ALA A 93 20.56 -15.54 18.75
C ALA A 93 20.48 -14.82 20.10
N GLU A 94 20.34 -13.49 20.10
CA GLU A 94 20.17 -12.68 21.31
C GLU A 94 18.93 -13.09 22.10
N SER A 95 17.76 -13.25 21.45
CA SER A 95 16.54 -13.74 22.12
C SER A 95 16.71 -15.13 22.74
N THR A 96 17.50 -16.00 22.09
CA THR A 96 17.79 -17.35 22.62
C THR A 96 18.74 -17.29 23.81
N THR A 97 19.73 -16.38 23.79
CA THR A 97 20.63 -16.17 24.93
C THR A 97 19.95 -15.50 26.11
N GLU A 98 19.02 -14.57 25.90
CA GLU A 98 18.21 -13.96 26.96
C GLU A 98 17.29 -14.99 27.62
N ALA A 99 16.64 -15.86 26.85
CA ALA A 99 15.83 -16.96 27.39
C ALA A 99 16.67 -17.93 28.24
N ARG A 100 17.92 -18.19 27.86
CA ARG A 100 18.83 -19.09 28.58
C ARG A 100 19.45 -18.45 29.83
N ASN A 101 19.61 -17.13 29.85
CA ASN A 101 20.08 -16.39 31.03
C ASN A 101 18.98 -16.20 32.09
N GLN A 102 17.70 -16.24 31.71
CA GLN A 102 16.59 -16.19 32.67
C GLN A 102 16.40 -17.50 33.47
N GLU A 103 16.95 -18.62 32.99
CA GLU A 103 16.82 -19.92 33.65
C GLU A 103 17.95 -20.22 34.66
N LYS A 104 19.03 -19.44 34.67
CA LYS A 104 20.14 -19.56 35.63
C LYS A 104 20.39 -18.25 36.38
N GLY A 105 19.53 -17.96 37.35
CA GLY A 105 19.89 -17.10 38.48
C GLY A 105 18.87 -16.03 38.86
N ARG A 106 18.26 -16.19 40.03
CA ARG A 106 17.99 -15.09 40.96
C ARG A 106 18.72 -15.42 42.28
N PRO A 107 19.08 -14.45 43.14
CA PRO A 107 18.90 -13.00 43.07
C PRO A 107 20.19 -12.18 43.33
N SER A 108 20.08 -10.84 43.26
CA SER A 108 20.75 -9.85 44.12
C SER A 108 21.46 -8.69 43.38
N ASN A 109 20.99 -7.50 43.75
CA ASN A 109 21.68 -6.22 43.93
C ASN A 109 22.37 -5.47 42.77
N GLN A 110 21.84 -4.25 42.64
CA GLN A 110 22.58 -2.99 42.62
C GLN A 110 23.42 -2.64 41.38
N ASN A 111 22.84 -1.67 40.67
CA ASN A 111 23.45 -0.39 40.32
C ASN A 111 24.39 -0.32 39.10
N LYS A 112 24.20 0.79 38.38
CA LYS A 112 25.02 1.38 37.31
C LYS A 112 24.94 0.70 35.93
N LYS A 113 24.24 1.38 35.00
CA LYS A 113 24.93 2.13 33.93
C LYS A 113 24.01 3.04 33.10
N LYS A 114 24.46 4.30 33.05
CA LYS A 114 24.56 5.17 31.86
C LYS A 114 23.35 5.22 30.91
N GLN A 115 22.51 6.21 31.14
CA GLN A 115 21.76 6.88 30.07
C GLN A 115 22.74 7.67 29.18
N THR A 116 22.95 7.21 27.95
CA THR A 116 23.31 8.12 26.84
C THR A 116 22.02 8.61 26.21
N LYS A 117 21.59 9.81 26.62
CA LYS A 117 20.51 10.56 26.00
C LYS A 117 20.96 11.02 24.59
N LYS A 118 20.43 10.39 23.54
CA LYS A 118 20.23 11.09 22.26
C LYS A 118 19.00 11.98 22.44
N LYS A 119 19.19 13.30 22.35
CA LYS A 119 18.10 14.27 22.22
C LYS A 119 17.69 14.30 20.75
N GLU A 120 16.58 13.66 20.40
CA GLU A 120 15.79 14.06 19.23
C GLU A 120 14.63 14.93 19.74
N ALA A 121 14.49 16.09 19.11
CA ALA A 121 13.45 17.05 19.42
C ALA A 121 12.10 16.49 18.94
N VAL A 122 11.25 16.12 19.89
CA VAL A 122 9.83 15.85 19.64
C VAL A 122 9.15 17.20 19.46
N VAL A 123 8.96 17.59 18.21
CA VAL A 123 7.93 18.57 17.84
C VAL A 123 6.63 17.78 17.74
N GLU A 124 5.81 17.85 18.80
CA GLU A 124 4.42 17.42 18.75
C GLU A 124 3.68 18.22 17.66
N LYS A 125 3.20 17.51 16.65
CA LYS A 125 2.10 17.96 15.80
C LYS A 125 0.89 17.06 16.09
N PRO A 126 -0.33 17.63 16.09
CA PRO A 126 -1.51 16.97 16.60
C PRO A 126 -1.87 15.76 15.75
N ALA A 127 -2.38 14.73 16.41
CA ALA A 127 -2.91 13.52 15.81
C ALA A 127 -4.01 13.85 14.79
N LYS A 128 -3.64 13.92 13.51
CA LYS A 128 -4.55 13.55 12.43
C LYS A 128 -4.58 12.04 12.40
N ILE A 129 -5.79 11.48 12.42
CA ILE A 129 -6.05 10.11 12.00
C ILE A 129 -5.64 10.06 10.53
N GLU A 130 -4.36 9.76 10.27
CA GLU A 130 -3.91 9.45 8.94
C GLU A 130 -4.63 8.16 8.56
N GLY A 131 -5.57 8.29 7.63
CA GLY A 131 -6.37 7.19 7.11
C GLY A 131 -5.48 6.02 6.75
N ALA A 132 -6.03 4.80 6.80
CA ALA A 132 -5.36 3.56 6.43
C ALA A 132 -4.76 3.68 5.01
N GLY A 133 -3.55 4.24 4.96
CA GLY A 133 -3.12 5.02 3.82
C GLY A 133 -2.30 4.14 2.91
N ILE A 134 -2.98 3.41 2.03
CA ILE A 134 -2.30 2.76 0.92
C ILE A 134 -1.66 3.87 0.09
N LYS A 135 -0.33 3.92 0.15
CA LYS A 135 0.46 4.82 -0.67
C LYS A 135 0.49 4.26 -2.07
N PHE A 136 -0.34 4.82 -2.94
CA PHE A 136 -0.20 4.62 -4.37
C PHE A 136 1.19 5.10 -4.80
N PRO A 137 1.93 4.32 -5.61
CA PRO A 137 3.18 4.74 -6.20
C PRO A 137 2.96 6.04 -6.97
N GLU A 138 3.34 7.16 -6.37
CA GLU A 138 3.65 8.34 -7.16
C GLU A 138 4.94 8.04 -7.89
N ASN A 139 4.93 8.21 -9.22
CA ASN A 139 6.08 7.87 -10.03
C ASN A 139 7.22 8.85 -9.73
N LYS A 140 8.14 8.41 -8.86
CA LYS A 140 9.32 9.18 -8.41
C LYS A 140 10.51 9.03 -9.36
N ALA A 141 10.36 8.24 -10.43
CA ALA A 141 11.38 8.14 -11.47
C ALA A 141 11.43 9.46 -12.24
N ALA A 142 12.63 10.07 -12.32
CA ALA A 142 12.84 11.24 -13.15
C ALA A 142 12.57 10.89 -14.62
N GLY A 143 11.66 11.63 -15.28
CA GLY A 143 11.30 11.43 -16.68
C GLY A 143 9.82 11.64 -16.97
N VAL A 144 9.45 11.52 -18.25
CA VAL A 144 8.05 11.58 -18.71
C VAL A 144 7.36 10.26 -18.33
N SER A 145 6.18 10.32 -17.72
CA SER A 145 5.41 9.12 -17.40
C SER A 145 3.94 9.25 -17.77
N LEU A 146 3.34 8.13 -18.17
CA LEU A 146 1.93 8.09 -18.51
C LEU A 146 1.06 8.20 -17.26
N ARG A 147 0.06 9.08 -17.28
CA ARG A 147 -0.90 9.26 -16.17
C ARG A 147 -1.64 7.96 -15.84
N SER A 148 -1.89 7.11 -16.84
CA SER A 148 -2.51 5.79 -16.68
C SER A 148 -1.73 4.86 -15.74
N SER A 149 -0.42 5.04 -15.59
CA SER A 149 0.37 4.27 -14.61
C SER A 149 -0.08 4.47 -13.17
N ARG A 150 -0.72 5.61 -12.86
CA ARG A 150 -1.25 5.94 -11.53
C ARG A 150 -2.54 5.20 -11.20
N LEU A 151 -3.23 4.64 -12.19
CA LEU A 151 -4.44 3.83 -11.99
C LEU A 151 -4.12 2.38 -11.63
N LYS A 152 -2.86 1.96 -11.64
CA LYS A 152 -2.46 0.60 -11.30
C LYS A 152 -2.41 0.43 -9.77
N MET A 153 -3.04 -0.64 -9.27
CA MET A 153 -2.96 -0.99 -7.85
C MET A 153 -1.52 -1.29 -7.43
N PRO A 154 -1.07 -0.82 -6.26
CA PRO A 154 0.28 -1.11 -5.75
C PRO A 154 0.43 -2.59 -5.44
N ASN A 155 1.63 -3.16 -5.64
CA ASN A 155 1.91 -4.55 -5.24
C ASN A 155 1.74 -4.81 -3.74
N SER A 156 1.74 -3.76 -2.91
CA SER A 156 1.44 -3.84 -1.49
C SER A 156 -0.01 -4.21 -1.21
N VAL A 157 -0.92 -3.92 -2.14
CA VAL A 157 -2.33 -4.34 -2.06
C VAL A 157 -2.41 -5.74 -2.67
N GLY A 158 -2.51 -6.75 -1.80
CA GLY A 158 -2.58 -8.14 -2.22
C GLY A 158 -3.78 -8.42 -3.13
N THR A 159 -3.67 -9.49 -3.92
CA THR A 159 -4.67 -9.86 -4.96
C THR A 159 -6.10 -9.96 -4.43
N LYS A 160 -6.30 -10.41 -3.19
CA LYS A 160 -7.63 -10.47 -2.55
C LYS A 160 -8.25 -9.09 -2.37
N LYS A 161 -7.48 -8.13 -1.83
CA LYS A 161 -7.95 -6.75 -1.62
C LYS A 161 -8.19 -6.05 -2.96
N SER A 162 -7.32 -6.27 -3.95
CA SER A 162 -7.52 -5.72 -5.30
C SER A 162 -8.80 -6.24 -5.95
N LYS A 163 -9.11 -7.54 -5.83
CA LYS A 163 -10.39 -8.09 -6.31
C LYS A 163 -11.60 -7.55 -5.55
N ALA A 164 -11.49 -7.38 -4.23
CA ALA A 164 -12.57 -6.78 -3.45
C ALA A 164 -12.86 -5.33 -3.89
N VAL A 165 -11.80 -4.57 -4.23
CA VAL A 165 -11.94 -3.23 -4.82
C VAL A 165 -12.65 -3.29 -6.17
N GLU A 166 -12.25 -4.20 -7.07
CA GLU A 166 -12.89 -4.35 -8.38
C GLU A 166 -14.38 -4.68 -8.24
N MET A 167 -14.72 -5.63 -7.37
CA MET A 167 -16.09 -6.06 -7.12
C MET A 167 -16.96 -4.94 -6.53
N LEU A 168 -16.42 -4.13 -5.61
CA LEU A 168 -17.16 -3.01 -5.03
C LEU A 168 -17.31 -1.84 -6.01
N LEU A 169 -16.32 -1.60 -6.87
CA LEU A 169 -16.45 -0.61 -7.94
C LEU A 169 -17.53 -1.00 -8.95
N ASP A 170 -17.60 -2.28 -9.32
CA ASP A 170 -18.66 -2.83 -10.19
C ASP A 170 -20.05 -2.69 -9.54
N GLU A 171 -20.14 -2.94 -8.23
CA GLU A 171 -21.38 -2.77 -7.45
C GLU A 171 -21.84 -1.30 -7.42
N LEU A 172 -20.90 -0.37 -7.21
CA LEU A 172 -21.15 1.08 -7.25
C LEU A 172 -21.39 1.61 -8.68
N ARG A 173 -21.34 0.75 -9.71
CA ARG A 173 -21.46 1.11 -11.13
C ARG A 173 -20.42 2.15 -11.58
N VAL A 174 -19.24 2.13 -10.95
CA VAL A 174 -18.12 2.99 -11.31
C VAL A 174 -17.26 2.26 -12.33
N GLU A 175 -16.92 2.93 -13.43
CA GLU A 175 -16.06 2.36 -14.47
C GLU A 175 -14.70 1.94 -13.88
N LEU A 176 -14.29 0.69 -14.13
CA LEU A 176 -13.08 0.11 -13.56
C LEU A 176 -11.78 0.70 -14.14
N ILE A 177 -11.85 1.21 -15.36
CA ILE A 177 -10.74 1.83 -16.11
C ILE A 177 -11.18 3.22 -16.57
N PRO A 178 -11.26 4.19 -15.64
CA PRO A 178 -11.72 5.52 -15.99
C PRO A 178 -10.67 6.27 -16.81
N MET A 179 -11.11 7.31 -17.51
CA MET A 179 -10.24 8.12 -18.37
C MET A 179 -9.05 8.73 -17.58
N PRO A 180 -7.77 8.51 -17.98
CA PRO A 180 -6.59 8.83 -17.15
C PRO A 180 -6.21 10.32 -17.06
N THR A 181 -7.15 11.21 -16.73
CA THR A 181 -6.85 12.61 -16.36
C THR A 181 -6.31 12.74 -14.95
N GLU A 182 -5.69 13.87 -14.66
CA GLU A 182 -5.11 14.17 -13.35
C GLU A 182 -6.13 14.06 -12.20
N GLU A 183 -7.26 14.73 -12.37
CA GLU A 183 -8.29 14.82 -11.35
C GLU A 183 -8.98 13.47 -11.12
N ILE A 184 -9.26 12.74 -12.20
CA ILE A 184 -9.88 11.41 -12.13
C ILE A 184 -8.94 10.44 -11.42
N CYS A 185 -7.66 10.39 -11.80
CA CYS A 185 -6.67 9.53 -11.13
C CYS A 185 -6.60 9.79 -9.62
N LYS A 186 -6.66 11.06 -9.19
CA LYS A 186 -6.64 11.42 -7.78
C LYS A 186 -7.89 10.95 -7.05
N LYS A 187 -9.08 11.35 -7.50
CA LYS A 187 -10.37 11.01 -6.88
C LYS A 187 -10.63 9.51 -6.87
N PHE A 188 -10.25 8.82 -7.94
CA PHE A 188 -10.45 7.38 -8.06
C PHE A 188 -9.54 6.58 -7.13
N ASN A 189 -8.29 7.01 -6.94
CA ASN A 189 -7.40 6.38 -5.97
C ASN A 189 -7.82 6.69 -4.52
N GLU A 190 -8.36 7.87 -4.25
CA GLU A 190 -8.97 8.20 -2.96
C GLU A 190 -10.15 7.28 -2.64
N LEU A 191 -11.08 7.11 -3.59
CA LEU A 191 -12.17 6.14 -3.48
C LEU A 191 -11.65 4.72 -3.22
N ARG A 192 -10.65 4.26 -3.97
CA ARG A 192 -10.05 2.93 -3.77
C ARG A 192 -9.42 2.77 -2.38
N ASN A 193 -8.82 3.82 -1.82
CA ASN A 193 -8.33 3.79 -0.45
C ASN A 193 -9.46 3.61 0.56
N ASP A 194 -10.55 4.36 0.39
CA ASP A 194 -11.72 4.27 1.27
C ASP A 194 -12.36 2.87 1.20
N ILE A 195 -12.44 2.29 -0.01
CA ILE A 195 -12.92 0.92 -0.22
C ILE A 195 -12.05 -0.09 0.54
N ILE A 196 -10.72 0.07 0.52
CA ILE A 196 -9.83 -0.87 1.21
C ILE A 196 -9.90 -0.69 2.73
N LEU A 197 -10.04 0.54 3.21
CA LEU A 197 -10.31 0.79 4.62
C LEU A 197 -11.61 0.11 5.05
N LEU A 198 -12.68 0.24 4.25
CA LEU A 198 -13.96 -0.43 4.52
C LEU A 198 -13.80 -1.95 4.56
N TYR A 199 -13.03 -2.54 3.64
CA TYR A 199 -12.73 -3.96 3.62
C TYR A 199 -12.00 -4.41 4.91
N ASP A 200 -11.02 -3.64 5.37
CA ASP A 200 -10.26 -3.95 6.59
C ASP A 200 -11.11 -3.81 7.86
N LEU A 201 -11.96 -2.77 7.92
CA LEU A 201 -12.92 -2.58 9.01
C LEU A 201 -13.96 -3.70 9.06
N LYS A 202 -14.47 -4.13 7.89
CA LYS A 202 -15.41 -5.26 7.80
C LYS A 202 -14.77 -6.54 8.33
N GLN A 203 -13.54 -6.83 7.90
CA GLN A 203 -12.80 -7.99 8.40
C GLN A 203 -12.57 -7.94 9.91
N ALA A 204 -12.26 -6.76 10.46
CA ALA A 204 -12.11 -6.57 11.90
C ALA A 204 -13.44 -6.78 12.65
N SER A 205 -14.56 -6.28 12.10
CA SER A 205 -15.91 -6.49 12.66
C SER A 205 -16.25 -7.98 12.72
N THR A 206 -16.07 -8.72 11.62
CA THR A 206 -16.34 -10.15 11.56
C THR A 206 -15.48 -10.93 12.56
N ASN A 207 -14.22 -10.55 12.76
CA ASN A 207 -13.37 -11.17 13.77
C ASN A 207 -13.89 -10.92 15.19
N CYS A 208 -14.31 -9.69 15.49
CA CYS A 208 -14.89 -9.35 16.79
C CYS A 208 -16.20 -10.12 17.04
N GLU A 209 -17.06 -10.24 16.03
CA GLU A 209 -18.30 -11.03 16.11
C GLU A 209 -18.02 -12.51 16.40
N PHE A 210 -17.02 -13.09 15.71
CA PHE A 210 -16.61 -14.47 15.93
C PHE A 210 -16.06 -14.70 17.34
N GLU A 211 -15.21 -13.80 17.84
CA GLU A 211 -14.70 -13.86 19.21
C GLU A 211 -15.83 -13.77 20.24
N LEU A 212 -16.80 -12.88 20.02
CA LEU A 212 -17.96 -12.70 20.89
C LEU A 212 -18.84 -13.96 20.89
N GLN A 213 -19.10 -14.58 19.73
CA GLN A 213 -19.82 -15.85 19.64
C GLN A 213 -19.07 -16.99 20.33
N SER A 214 -17.75 -17.08 20.12
CA SER A 214 -16.90 -18.08 20.79
C SER A 214 -16.96 -17.92 22.32
N LEU A 215 -16.92 -16.67 22.81
CA LEU A 215 -17.00 -16.37 24.23
C LEU A 215 -18.40 -16.69 24.80
N ARG A 216 -19.48 -16.40 24.04
CA ARG A 216 -20.84 -16.79 24.40
C ARG A 216 -20.96 -18.30 24.61
N HIS A 217 -20.46 -19.08 23.66
CA HIS A 217 -20.50 -20.54 23.77
C HIS A 217 -19.65 -21.08 24.94
N ARG A 218 -18.49 -20.48 25.21
CA ARG A 218 -17.68 -20.84 26.40
C ARG A 218 -18.38 -20.50 27.71
N TYR A 219 -19.10 -19.38 27.77
CA TYR A 219 -19.84 -19.02 28.98
C TYR A 219 -21.01 -19.98 29.23
N GLU A 220 -21.77 -20.32 28.18
CA GLU A 220 -22.88 -21.28 28.26
C GLU A 220 -22.45 -22.65 28.77
N THR A 221 -21.28 -23.13 28.34
CA THR A 221 -20.72 -24.42 28.81
C THR A 221 -20.25 -24.38 30.27
N LEU A 222 -19.85 -23.21 30.79
CA LEU A 222 -19.41 -23.03 32.18
C LEU A 222 -20.58 -22.73 33.14
N VAL A 223 -21.66 -22.11 32.65
CA VAL A 223 -22.86 -21.75 33.43
C VAL A 223 -24.11 -22.13 32.64
N PRO A 224 -24.52 -23.42 32.66
CA PRO A 224 -25.71 -23.86 31.94
C PRO A 224 -26.97 -23.19 32.52
N GLY A 225 -27.74 -22.52 31.66
CA GLY A 225 -29.03 -21.93 32.00
C GLY A 225 -29.05 -20.43 32.37
N LYS A 226 -27.93 -19.70 32.24
CA LYS A 226 -27.92 -18.23 32.27
C LYS A 226 -27.48 -17.68 30.93
N ASP A 227 -28.37 -16.99 30.23
CA ASP A 227 -28.00 -16.21 29.06
C ASP A 227 -27.20 -14.97 29.47
N ILE A 228 -26.13 -14.66 28.74
CA ILE A 228 -25.29 -13.46 28.95
C ILE A 228 -26.11 -12.17 28.84
N ALA A 229 -27.30 -12.23 28.21
CA ALA A 229 -28.24 -11.11 28.16
C ALA A 229 -28.68 -10.63 29.56
N GLU A 230 -28.66 -11.49 30.59
CA GLU A 230 -29.08 -11.13 31.95
C GLU A 230 -27.97 -10.53 32.82
N THR A 231 -26.69 -10.72 32.47
CA THR A 231 -25.54 -10.29 33.29
C THR A 231 -24.75 -9.11 32.72
N VAL A 232 -25.08 -8.65 31.50
CA VAL A 232 -24.41 -7.52 30.88
C VAL A 232 -25.09 -6.21 31.30
N PRO A 233 -24.37 -5.24 31.91
CA PRO A 233 -24.92 -3.93 32.22
C PRO A 233 -25.52 -3.28 30.97
N SER A 234 -26.71 -2.68 31.10
CA SER A 234 -27.49 -2.09 30.00
C SER A 234 -26.72 -1.07 29.13
N SER A 235 -25.60 -0.55 29.64
CA SER A 235 -24.67 0.34 28.92
C SER A 235 -23.92 -0.35 27.75
N ILE A 236 -23.72 -1.67 27.77
CA ILE A 236 -23.05 -2.41 26.68
C ILE A 236 -24.08 -2.92 25.65
N ALA A 237 -25.30 -3.24 26.10
CA ALA A 237 -26.40 -3.65 25.22
C ALA A 237 -26.80 -2.52 24.25
N ALA A 238 -26.78 -1.27 24.69
CA ALA A 238 -27.07 -0.09 23.86
C ALA A 238 -26.05 0.13 22.73
N LEU A 239 -24.81 -0.35 22.87
CA LEU A 239 -23.76 -0.26 21.84
C LEU A 239 -23.85 -1.40 20.80
N SER A 240 -24.62 -2.46 21.09
CA SER A 240 -24.61 -3.71 20.33
C SER A 240 -25.70 -3.82 19.26
N GLY A 241 -26.56 -2.80 19.09
CA GLY A 241 -27.52 -2.73 17.98
C GLY A 241 -28.37 -3.98 17.76
N ILE A 242 -28.79 -4.67 18.82
CA ILE A 242 -29.67 -5.83 18.70
C ILE A 242 -31.11 -5.34 18.59
N THR A 243 -31.48 -4.88 17.40
CA THR A 243 -32.87 -4.92 16.93
C THR A 243 -32.94 -5.97 15.83
N PRO A 244 -33.91 -6.90 15.85
CA PRO A 244 -34.13 -7.82 14.73
C PRO A 244 -34.79 -7.04 13.59
N SER A 245 -34.01 -6.24 12.87
CA SER A 245 -34.42 -5.65 11.60
C SER A 245 -33.79 -6.44 10.47
N THR A 246 -34.63 -7.17 9.76
CA THR A 246 -34.41 -7.66 8.41
C THR A 246 -33.99 -6.51 7.50
N THR A 247 -32.69 -6.29 7.36
CA THR A 247 -32.13 -5.43 6.31
C THR A 247 -30.91 -6.14 5.76
N GLY A 248 -30.99 -6.55 4.49
CA GLY A 248 -29.90 -7.23 3.79
C GLY A 248 -28.59 -6.46 3.91
N SER A 249 -27.47 -7.20 3.99
CA SER A 249 -26.15 -6.59 4.08
C SER A 249 -25.96 -5.62 2.91
N ALA A 250 -25.50 -4.41 3.20
CA ALA A 250 -25.31 -3.38 2.19
C ALA A 250 -24.15 -3.68 1.21
N THR A 251 -23.50 -4.85 1.33
CA THR A 251 -22.37 -5.32 0.49
C THR A 251 -22.29 -6.86 0.46
N PRO A 252 -23.30 -7.55 -0.10
CA PRO A 252 -23.36 -9.02 -0.09
C PRO A 252 -22.20 -9.66 -0.86
N LEU A 253 -21.59 -8.91 -1.78
CA LEU A 253 -20.51 -9.39 -2.62
C LEU A 253 -19.16 -9.44 -1.89
N ILE A 254 -18.91 -8.53 -0.94
CA ILE A 254 -17.73 -8.59 -0.06
C ILE A 254 -17.81 -9.80 0.89
N ASP A 255 -19.01 -10.14 1.37
CA ASP A 255 -19.22 -11.32 2.24
C ASP A 255 -18.81 -12.62 1.53
N ASN A 256 -19.07 -12.73 0.23
CA ASN A 256 -18.69 -13.90 -0.59
C ASN A 256 -17.17 -14.05 -0.78
N VAL A 257 -16.39 -12.96 -0.68
CA VAL A 257 -14.91 -12.98 -0.80
C VAL A 257 -14.25 -13.33 0.53
N ILE A 258 -14.90 -12.99 1.64
CA ILE A 258 -14.40 -13.18 3.01
C ILE A 258 -14.81 -14.56 3.57
N ALA A 259 -15.80 -15.23 2.98
CA ALA A 259 -16.28 -16.54 3.41
C ALA A 259 -15.11 -17.54 3.65
N PRO A 260 -15.01 -18.13 4.86
CA PRO A 260 -13.96 -19.08 5.15
C PRO A 260 -14.22 -20.36 4.35
N LEU A 261 -13.20 -20.83 3.64
CA LEU A 261 -13.14 -22.15 3.02
C LEU A 261 -13.06 -23.24 4.11
N ALA A 262 -14.07 -23.32 4.97
CA ALA A 262 -14.13 -24.21 6.12
C ALA A 262 -15.29 -25.20 5.99
N ALA A 263 -15.32 -25.96 4.88
CA ALA A 263 -16.21 -27.14 4.76
C ALA A 263 -15.76 -28.19 3.71
N ALA A 264 -14.54 -28.15 3.16
CA ALA A 264 -14.15 -29.07 2.07
C ALA A 264 -12.96 -30.00 2.36
N ASN A 265 -12.27 -29.89 3.51
CA ASN A 265 -11.10 -30.74 3.82
C ASN A 265 -11.28 -31.63 5.08
N ALA A 266 -12.50 -32.08 5.35
CA ALA A 266 -12.73 -33.18 6.28
C ALA A 266 -12.65 -34.54 5.55
N ARG A 267 -11.47 -34.94 5.06
CA ARG A 267 -11.21 -36.32 4.62
C ARG A 267 -10.34 -37.05 5.65
N LYS A 268 -11.04 -37.80 6.51
CA LYS A 268 -10.66 -39.05 7.19
C LYS A 268 -9.24 -39.11 7.76
N ARG A 269 -9.13 -38.82 9.08
CA ARG A 269 -8.07 -39.38 9.93
C ARG A 269 -8.19 -40.90 9.91
N ARG A 270 -7.23 -41.59 9.27
CA ARG A 270 -7.03 -43.04 9.40
C ARG A 270 -6.26 -43.30 10.69
N SER A 271 -6.82 -44.11 11.57
CA SER A 271 -6.16 -44.61 12.79
C SER A 271 -4.87 -45.37 12.42
N VAL A 272 -3.78 -45.06 13.11
CA VAL A 272 -2.50 -45.77 13.02
C VAL A 272 -2.63 -47.10 13.77
N PRO A 273 -2.37 -48.27 13.15
CA PRO A 273 -2.19 -49.49 13.89
C PRO A 273 -0.76 -49.54 14.45
N GLN A 274 -0.70 -49.87 15.73
CA GLN A 274 0.48 -50.23 16.49
C GLN A 274 1.20 -51.41 15.80
N PHE A 275 2.42 -51.18 15.31
CA PHE A 275 3.32 -52.26 14.91
C PHE A 275 4.74 -51.94 15.37
N MET A 276 5.29 -52.88 16.12
CA MET A 276 6.53 -52.79 16.86
C MET A 276 7.75 -52.79 15.95
N ASP A 277 8.85 -52.29 16.54
CA ASP A 277 10.25 -52.61 16.28
C ASP A 277 10.61 -53.25 14.93
N GLN A 278 11.38 -52.51 14.13
CA GLN A 278 12.74 -52.94 13.79
C GLN A 278 13.49 -51.83 13.04
N ASN A 279 14.59 -51.40 13.65
CA ASN A 279 15.54 -50.41 13.14
C ASN A 279 16.73 -51.16 12.49
N PRO A 280 16.85 -51.22 11.14
CA PRO A 280 17.84 -52.09 10.51
C PRO A 280 19.12 -51.31 10.15
N LEU A 281 19.82 -50.72 11.12
CA LEU A 281 21.20 -50.21 10.92
C LEU A 281 22.02 -50.20 12.22
N LYS A 282 22.33 -51.40 12.76
CA LYS A 282 23.54 -51.61 13.57
C LYS A 282 24.26 -52.88 13.09
N LYS A 283 25.57 -52.76 12.97
CA LYS A 283 26.49 -53.58 12.17
C LYS A 283 26.98 -54.85 12.90
N LYS A 284 27.52 -55.77 12.07
CA LYS A 284 28.80 -56.52 12.19
C LYS A 284 28.79 -58.03 12.59
N LYS A 285 29.56 -58.75 11.76
CA LYS A 285 30.40 -59.95 12.00
C LYS A 285 29.70 -61.30 12.20
N THR A 286 29.75 -62.13 11.17
CA THR A 286 30.69 -63.26 11.02
C THR A 286 30.81 -63.62 9.55
#